data_AF-A0A5J5PFY1-F1
#
_entry.id   AF-A0A5J5PFY1-F1
#
_cell.length_a   1.000
_cell.length_b   1.000
_cell.length_c   1.000
_cell.angle_alpha   90.00
_cell.angle_beta   90.00
_cell.angle_gamma   90.00
#
_symmetry.space_group_name_H-M   'P 1'
#
loop_
_entity.id
_entity.type
_entity.pdbx_description
1 polymer ?
#
loop_
_entity_poly.entity_id
_entity_poly.type
_entity_poly.pdbx_seq_one_letter_code
_entity_poly.pdbx_strand_id
1 'polypeptide(L)'
;MAKEVVNPDELVVVGEELDHVRIITLNRPRHLNVISSKVVSLLAKYLEKWERDEQAQIILIKGAGRAFSAGGDLKMFYEGRKSKDSCLEVVYRMYWLCYHIHTYKKTQVALVQGISMGGGASLMVPMKFSVVTEKTVFATPEASIGFHVDCGFSYMLSHLPGHLGEYLALTGARLNGKELVVAGLATHFVPLEKLPELEKRLISLNVGDENAVKATIEEFSLHVQLDEDSILKKKQIIDECFSKDTVADIIKSFEVEASKEGNEWIGPVLKGLKRSSPTGLKITLRSIREGRKQTLAESLNKEFRLTMNILRTTISADVYEGIRALTIDKDNAPKWDPPILDQVDDEKIDLVFQPFAEDLELKVPEQEDCRWDGKYENSAYAK
;
A
#
# COMPACT_ATOMS: atom_id res chain seq x y z
N MET A 1 -0.46 30.78 -0.53
CA MET A 1 -0.96 29.55 -1.20
C MET A 1 -2.35 29.83 -1.72
N ALA A 2 -2.61 29.61 -3.01
CA ALA A 2 -3.97 29.74 -3.54
C ALA A 2 -4.85 28.71 -2.84
N LYS A 3 -6.00 29.14 -2.30
CA LYS A 3 -7.05 28.21 -1.85
C LYS A 3 -7.48 27.41 -3.08
N GLU A 4 -7.19 26.12 -3.09
CA GLU A 4 -7.64 25.20 -4.13
C GLU A 4 -9.17 25.18 -4.10
N VAL A 5 -9.78 25.63 -5.19
CA VAL A 5 -11.22 25.47 -5.41
C VAL A 5 -11.43 24.00 -5.73
N VAL A 6 -11.83 23.22 -4.73
CA VAL A 6 -12.29 21.85 -4.93
C VAL A 6 -13.50 21.94 -5.85
N ASN A 7 -13.38 21.45 -7.08
CA ASN A 7 -14.54 21.33 -7.96
C ASN A 7 -15.35 20.12 -7.50
N PRO A 8 -16.56 20.31 -6.93
CA PRO A 8 -17.38 19.19 -6.46
C PRO A 8 -17.80 18.23 -7.59
N ASP A 9 -17.71 18.67 -8.84
CA ASP A 9 -18.02 17.88 -10.05
C ASP A 9 -16.80 17.15 -10.64
N GLU A 10 -15.61 17.25 -10.03
CA GLU A 10 -14.45 16.49 -10.49
C GLU A 10 -14.70 14.98 -10.32
N LEU A 11 -14.77 14.27 -11.43
CA LEU A 11 -14.87 12.80 -11.45
C LEU A 11 -13.53 12.20 -11.02
N VAL A 12 -13.33 12.06 -9.71
CA VAL A 12 -12.08 11.53 -9.10
C VAL A 12 -11.84 10.04 -9.38
N VAL A 13 -12.90 9.31 -9.71
CA VAL A 13 -12.88 7.93 -10.21
C VAL A 13 -13.88 7.86 -11.36
N VAL A 14 -13.48 7.29 -12.48
CA VAL A 14 -14.34 7.06 -13.65
C VAL A 14 -14.56 5.55 -13.78
N GLY A 15 -15.83 5.13 -13.78
CA GLY A 15 -16.23 3.76 -14.04
C GLY A 15 -16.82 3.63 -15.44
N GLU A 16 -16.32 2.69 -16.24
CA GLU A 16 -16.80 2.39 -17.59
C GLU A 16 -17.28 0.93 -17.65
N GLU A 17 -18.40 0.70 -18.34
CA GLU A 17 -19.00 -0.64 -18.51
C GLU A 17 -19.00 -0.97 -20.00
N LEU A 18 -18.14 -1.91 -20.42
CA LEU A 18 -17.93 -2.28 -21.82
C LEU A 18 -18.12 -3.79 -21.95
N ASP A 19 -19.25 -4.22 -22.50
CA ASP A 19 -19.60 -5.64 -22.65
C ASP A 19 -19.35 -6.43 -21.34
N HIS A 20 -18.34 -7.30 -21.32
CA HIS A 20 -17.97 -8.14 -20.17
C HIS A 20 -16.90 -7.53 -19.25
N VAL A 21 -16.40 -6.35 -19.59
CA VAL A 21 -15.32 -5.66 -18.89
C VAL A 21 -15.85 -4.45 -18.15
N ARG A 22 -15.31 -4.22 -16.95
CA ARG A 22 -15.55 -3.01 -16.16
C ARG A 22 -14.23 -2.33 -15.88
N ILE A 23 -14.13 -1.04 -16.16
CA ILE A 23 -12.87 -0.29 -16.04
C ILE A 23 -13.04 0.76 -14.96
N ILE A 24 -12.14 0.74 -13.98
CA ILE A 24 -11.95 1.79 -12.99
C ILE A 24 -10.72 2.60 -13.37
N THR A 25 -10.91 3.89 -13.65
CA THR A 25 -9.81 4.83 -13.82
C THR A 25 -9.74 5.76 -12.61
N LEU A 26 -8.64 5.70 -11.85
CA LEU A 26 -8.32 6.70 -10.84
C LEU A 26 -7.97 8.01 -11.56
N ASN A 27 -8.74 9.06 -11.35
CA ASN A 27 -8.76 10.22 -12.24
C ASN A 27 -8.47 11.54 -11.50
N ARG A 28 -7.36 11.56 -10.75
CA ARG A 28 -6.78 12.79 -10.15
C ARG A 28 -5.31 12.96 -10.60
N PRO A 29 -5.03 13.02 -11.91
CA PRO A 29 -3.65 12.93 -12.44
C PRO A 29 -2.73 14.06 -11.93
N ARG A 30 -3.28 15.26 -11.67
CA ARG A 30 -2.52 16.40 -11.11
C ARG A 30 -2.01 16.15 -9.69
N HIS A 31 -2.70 15.28 -8.95
CA HIS A 31 -2.35 14.86 -7.59
C HIS A 31 -1.82 13.43 -7.54
N LEU A 32 -1.35 12.88 -8.67
CA LEU A 32 -0.83 11.51 -8.75
C LEU A 32 -1.83 10.45 -8.27
N ASN A 33 -3.12 10.68 -8.50
CA ASN A 33 -4.19 9.73 -8.18
C ASN A 33 -4.20 9.29 -6.70
N VAL A 34 -3.95 10.23 -5.77
CA VAL A 34 -4.06 9.97 -4.33
C VAL A 34 -5.46 9.52 -3.92
N ILE A 35 -5.51 8.59 -2.97
CA ILE A 35 -6.72 7.97 -2.43
C ILE A 35 -7.30 8.87 -1.34
N SER A 36 -8.38 9.57 -1.66
CA SER A 36 -9.19 10.35 -0.72
C SER A 36 -10.44 9.58 -0.29
N SER A 37 -11.17 10.08 0.72
CA SER A 37 -12.45 9.51 1.15
C SER A 37 -13.45 9.28 0.00
N LYS A 38 -13.51 10.24 -0.95
CA LYS A 38 -14.38 10.12 -2.13
C LYS A 38 -13.94 8.98 -3.06
N VAL A 39 -12.63 8.82 -3.26
CA VAL A 39 -12.07 7.72 -4.07
C VAL A 39 -12.41 6.37 -3.43
N VAL A 40 -12.15 6.19 -2.13
CA VAL A 40 -12.47 4.95 -1.39
C VAL A 40 -13.95 4.61 -1.53
N SER A 41 -14.84 5.59 -1.31
CA SER A 41 -16.28 5.40 -1.38
C SER A 41 -16.75 4.99 -2.79
N LEU A 42 -16.19 5.59 -3.83
CA LEU A 42 -16.53 5.24 -5.22
C LEU A 42 -16.00 3.87 -5.62
N LEU A 43 -14.76 3.53 -5.24
CA LEU A 43 -14.18 2.20 -5.47
C LEU A 43 -15.03 1.11 -4.83
N ALA A 44 -15.39 1.27 -3.54
CA ALA A 44 -16.26 0.34 -2.84
C ALA A 44 -17.61 0.16 -3.56
N LYS A 45 -18.24 1.26 -3.97
CA LYS A 45 -19.51 1.23 -4.71
C LYS A 45 -19.39 0.48 -6.04
N TYR A 46 -18.35 0.75 -6.84
CA TYR A 46 -18.15 0.08 -8.12
C TYR A 46 -17.87 -1.41 -7.95
N LEU A 47 -16.94 -1.76 -7.05
CA LEU A 47 -16.57 -3.15 -6.82
C LEU A 47 -17.73 -3.96 -6.24
N GLU A 48 -18.50 -3.42 -5.29
CA GLU A 48 -19.70 -4.12 -4.80
C GLU A 48 -20.75 -4.31 -5.90
N LYS A 49 -21.04 -3.25 -6.67
CA LYS A 49 -22.00 -3.32 -7.78
C LYS A 49 -21.58 -4.39 -8.78
N TRP A 50 -20.31 -4.35 -9.20
CA TRP A 50 -19.82 -5.18 -10.27
C TRP A 50 -19.52 -6.60 -9.84
N GLU A 51 -19.24 -6.90 -8.57
CA GLU A 51 -19.15 -8.29 -8.13
C GLU A 51 -20.50 -9.02 -8.27
N ARG A 52 -21.62 -8.31 -8.06
CA ARG A 52 -22.98 -8.85 -8.19
C ARG A 52 -23.52 -8.89 -9.63
N ASP A 53 -22.89 -8.17 -10.56
CA ASP A 53 -23.34 -8.05 -11.94
C ASP A 53 -22.85 -9.24 -12.80
N GLU A 54 -23.71 -10.17 -13.19
CA GLU A 54 -23.33 -11.33 -14.02
C GLU A 54 -22.65 -10.94 -15.35
N GLN A 55 -22.90 -9.74 -15.88
CA GLN A 55 -22.23 -9.28 -17.10
C GLN A 55 -20.80 -8.82 -16.83
N ALA A 56 -20.47 -8.36 -15.62
CA ALA A 56 -19.09 -8.03 -15.27
C ALA A 56 -18.28 -9.31 -15.07
N GLN A 57 -17.30 -9.57 -15.92
CA GLN A 57 -16.46 -10.76 -15.87
C GLN A 57 -14.99 -10.40 -15.60
N ILE A 58 -14.52 -9.25 -16.11
CA ILE A 58 -13.16 -8.74 -15.91
C ILE A 58 -13.26 -7.33 -15.31
N ILE A 59 -12.50 -7.07 -14.25
CA ILE A 59 -12.34 -5.73 -13.68
C ILE A 59 -10.93 -5.22 -13.99
N LEU A 60 -10.83 -4.14 -14.74
CA LEU A 60 -9.58 -3.42 -14.98
C LEU A 60 -9.49 -2.24 -14.02
N ILE A 61 -8.35 -2.06 -13.36
CA ILE A 61 -8.04 -0.84 -12.61
C ILE A 61 -6.80 -0.18 -13.22
N LYS A 62 -6.88 1.12 -13.51
CA LYS A 62 -5.77 1.93 -14.05
C LYS A 62 -5.76 3.33 -13.45
N GLY A 63 -4.62 4.02 -13.56
CA GLY A 63 -4.51 5.44 -13.23
C GLY A 63 -4.65 6.33 -14.46
N ALA A 64 -5.14 7.55 -14.31
CA ALA A 64 -5.02 8.59 -15.34
C ALA A 64 -3.65 9.27 -15.25
N GLY A 65 -3.09 9.65 -16.39
CA GLY A 65 -1.84 10.40 -16.45
C GLY A 65 -0.60 9.56 -16.10
N ARG A 66 0.31 10.13 -15.29
CA ARG A 66 1.68 9.63 -15.11
C ARG A 66 1.89 8.68 -13.91
N ALA A 67 0.85 8.40 -13.14
CA ALA A 67 0.93 7.56 -11.95
C ALA A 67 -0.27 6.64 -11.88
N PHE A 68 -0.09 5.45 -11.33
CA PHE A 68 -1.19 4.58 -10.98
C PHE A 68 -1.88 5.17 -9.76
N SER A 69 -1.18 5.22 -8.62
CA SER A 69 -1.58 5.97 -7.42
C SER A 69 -0.39 6.21 -6.48
N ALA A 70 -0.27 7.42 -5.96
CA ALA A 70 0.76 7.79 -4.98
C ALA A 70 0.38 7.50 -3.52
N GLY A 71 -0.72 6.78 -3.27
CA GLY A 71 -1.13 6.41 -1.91
C GLY A 71 -2.22 7.29 -1.32
N GLY A 72 -2.38 7.25 0.00
CA GLY A 72 -3.40 8.02 0.72
C GLY A 72 -3.21 9.53 0.60
N ASP A 73 -4.30 10.29 0.68
CA ASP A 73 -4.27 11.75 0.70
C ASP A 73 -3.70 12.26 2.04
N LEU A 74 -2.37 12.42 2.12
CA LEU A 74 -1.68 12.84 3.34
C LEU A 74 -2.18 14.20 3.87
N LYS A 75 -2.62 15.12 2.99
CA LYS A 75 -3.17 16.41 3.43
C LYS A 75 -4.47 16.22 4.21
N MET A 76 -5.34 15.33 3.74
CA MET A 76 -6.58 14.96 4.45
C MET A 76 -6.27 14.43 5.86
N PHE A 77 -5.31 13.51 5.98
CA PHE A 77 -4.90 12.99 7.30
C PHE A 77 -4.32 14.08 8.19
N TYR A 78 -3.47 14.94 7.64
CA TYR A 78 -2.90 16.06 8.40
C TYR A 78 -3.98 17.01 8.90
N GLU A 79 -4.93 17.41 8.06
CA GLU A 79 -6.03 18.28 8.45
C GLU A 79 -6.95 17.64 9.49
N GLY A 80 -7.10 16.31 9.43
CA GLY A 80 -7.89 15.53 10.37
C GLY A 80 -7.44 15.64 11.83
N ARG A 81 -6.16 15.95 12.09
CA ARG A 81 -5.63 16.14 13.46
C ARG A 81 -6.41 17.15 14.33
N LYS A 82 -7.18 18.02 13.69
CA LYS A 82 -7.96 19.08 14.36
C LYS A 82 -9.18 18.56 15.13
N SER A 83 -9.64 17.35 14.83
CA SER A 83 -10.77 16.73 15.50
C SER A 83 -10.50 15.26 15.72
N LYS A 84 -10.85 14.77 16.91
CA LYS A 84 -10.76 13.34 17.21
C LYS A 84 -11.55 12.55 16.18
N ASP A 85 -10.93 11.47 15.67
CA ASP A 85 -11.55 10.48 14.78
C ASP A 85 -12.12 11.04 13.47
N SER A 86 -11.70 12.22 13.01
CA SER A 86 -12.19 12.79 11.74
C SER A 86 -11.87 11.94 10.51
N CYS A 87 -10.84 11.09 10.59
CA CYS A 87 -10.41 10.19 9.51
C CYS A 87 -10.92 8.75 9.71
N LEU A 88 -11.67 8.47 10.78
CA LEU A 88 -12.10 7.12 11.13
C LEU A 88 -12.91 6.45 10.02
N GLU A 89 -13.87 7.17 9.43
CA GLU A 89 -14.71 6.61 8.36
C GLU A 89 -13.88 6.19 7.15
N VAL A 90 -13.01 7.07 6.64
CA VAL A 90 -12.19 6.77 5.46
C VAL A 90 -11.19 5.66 5.74
N VAL A 91 -10.60 5.62 6.93
CA VAL A 91 -9.72 4.53 7.38
C VAL A 91 -10.50 3.22 7.39
N TYR A 92 -11.62 3.14 8.12
CA TYR A 92 -12.44 1.93 8.21
C TYR A 92 -12.83 1.42 6.81
N ARG A 93 -13.35 2.31 5.95
CA ARG A 93 -13.75 1.94 4.59
C ARG A 93 -12.57 1.47 3.75
N MET A 94 -11.39 2.08 3.88
CA MET A 94 -10.21 1.66 3.13
C MET A 94 -9.77 0.26 3.53
N TYR A 95 -9.65 -0.02 4.82
CA TYR A 95 -9.26 -1.33 5.33
C TYR A 95 -10.25 -2.44 4.96
N TRP A 96 -11.54 -2.14 5.08
CA TRP A 96 -12.60 -3.02 4.63
C TRP A 96 -12.52 -3.27 3.11
N LEU A 97 -12.22 -2.23 2.32
CA LEU A 97 -12.05 -2.33 0.88
C LEU A 97 -10.82 -3.16 0.50
N CYS A 98 -9.70 -3.04 1.23
CA CYS A 98 -8.50 -3.86 1.02
C CYS A 98 -8.84 -5.35 1.12
N TYR A 99 -9.62 -5.77 2.13
CA TYR A 99 -10.06 -7.16 2.27
C TYR A 99 -10.82 -7.64 1.02
N HIS A 100 -11.76 -6.82 0.53
CA HIS A 100 -12.58 -7.15 -0.63
C HIS A 100 -11.80 -7.21 -1.93
N ILE A 101 -10.77 -6.36 -2.10
CA ILE A 101 -9.89 -6.44 -3.25
C ILE A 101 -9.08 -7.74 -3.22
N HIS A 102 -8.52 -8.12 -2.07
CA HIS A 102 -7.73 -9.35 -1.96
C HIS A 102 -8.52 -10.63 -2.24
N THR A 103 -9.80 -10.63 -1.84
CA THR A 103 -10.64 -11.83 -1.89
C THR A 103 -11.64 -11.80 -3.06
N TYR A 104 -11.54 -10.79 -3.93
CA TYR A 104 -12.54 -10.47 -4.95
C TYR A 104 -12.84 -11.66 -5.88
N LYS A 105 -14.12 -11.87 -6.20
CA LYS A 105 -14.55 -13.09 -6.91
C LYS A 105 -14.30 -13.07 -8.42
N LYS A 106 -14.08 -11.90 -9.00
CA LYS A 106 -13.93 -11.74 -10.44
C LYS A 106 -12.48 -11.50 -10.80
N THR A 107 -12.12 -11.84 -12.03
CA THR A 107 -10.77 -11.64 -12.53
C THR A 107 -10.42 -10.15 -12.55
N GLN A 108 -9.49 -9.75 -11.68
CA GLN A 108 -8.99 -8.38 -11.56
C GLN A 108 -7.65 -8.24 -12.26
N VAL A 109 -7.49 -7.15 -13.02
CA VAL A 109 -6.24 -6.76 -13.67
C VAL A 109 -5.90 -5.31 -13.32
N ALA A 110 -4.77 -5.09 -12.67
CA ALA A 110 -4.19 -3.76 -12.54
C ALA A 110 -3.28 -3.47 -13.73
N LEU A 111 -3.53 -2.35 -14.43
CA LEU A 111 -2.62 -1.79 -15.42
C LEU A 111 -1.86 -0.65 -14.76
N VAL A 112 -0.63 -0.93 -14.33
CA VAL A 112 0.13 -0.07 -13.43
C VAL A 112 1.19 0.71 -14.20
N GLN A 113 0.83 1.91 -14.65
CA GLN A 113 1.80 2.85 -15.20
C GLN A 113 2.30 3.84 -14.13
N GLY A 114 3.62 3.90 -13.93
CA GLY A 114 4.21 4.90 -13.05
C GLY A 114 4.14 4.56 -11.55
N ILE A 115 3.99 5.59 -10.72
CA ILE A 115 4.06 5.47 -9.26
C ILE A 115 2.89 4.62 -8.72
N SER A 116 3.21 3.66 -7.85
CA SER A 116 2.27 2.84 -7.08
C SER A 116 2.79 2.69 -5.65
N MET A 117 2.34 3.53 -4.72
CA MET A 117 2.91 3.61 -3.37
C MET A 117 1.84 3.53 -2.27
N GLY A 118 2.20 2.96 -1.13
CA GLY A 118 1.33 2.82 0.04
C GLY A 118 -0.03 2.24 -0.30
N GLY A 119 -1.11 2.88 0.18
CA GLY A 119 -2.49 2.48 -0.17
C GLY A 119 -2.77 2.36 -1.68
N GLY A 120 -2.03 3.07 -2.54
CA GLY A 120 -2.12 2.94 -4.00
C GLY A 120 -1.70 1.57 -4.49
N ALA A 121 -0.66 1.00 -3.88
CA ALA A 121 -0.18 -0.34 -4.21
C ALA A 121 -1.10 -1.45 -3.69
N SER A 122 -1.96 -1.18 -2.70
CA SER A 122 -3.00 -2.14 -2.28
C SER A 122 -4.06 -2.37 -3.36
N LEU A 123 -4.13 -1.48 -4.36
CA LEU A 123 -5.00 -1.61 -5.54
C LEU A 123 -4.32 -2.37 -6.70
N MET A 124 -3.16 -3.00 -6.48
CA MET A 124 -2.50 -3.81 -7.51
C MET A 124 -1.84 -5.09 -6.99
N VAL A 125 -1.12 -5.05 -5.86
CA VAL A 125 -0.36 -6.19 -5.35
C VAL A 125 -1.25 -7.42 -5.12
N PRO A 126 -2.43 -7.30 -4.50
CA PRO A 126 -3.25 -8.47 -4.20
C PRO A 126 -4.12 -8.93 -5.37
N MET A 127 -4.13 -8.21 -6.50
CA MET A 127 -4.97 -8.57 -7.63
C MET A 127 -4.45 -9.82 -8.34
N LYS A 128 -5.38 -10.55 -8.97
CA LYS A 128 -5.05 -11.75 -9.74
C LYS A 128 -3.97 -11.50 -10.80
N PHE A 129 -4.08 -10.39 -11.51
CA PHE A 129 -3.07 -9.92 -12.44
C PHE A 129 -2.69 -8.48 -12.11
N SER A 130 -1.39 -8.26 -11.92
CA SER A 130 -0.78 -6.93 -11.87
C SER A 130 0.24 -6.81 -12.99
N VAL A 131 -0.03 -5.89 -13.92
CA VAL A 131 0.78 -5.62 -15.11
C VAL A 131 1.55 -4.33 -14.88
N VAL A 132 2.87 -4.45 -14.76
CA VAL A 132 3.79 -3.34 -14.51
C VAL A 132 4.63 -3.04 -15.74
N THR A 133 5.20 -1.84 -15.79
CA THR A 133 6.00 -1.34 -16.91
C THR A 133 7.37 -0.88 -16.45
N GLU A 134 8.24 -0.48 -17.39
CA GLU A 134 9.53 0.13 -17.09
C GLU A 134 9.41 1.49 -16.35
N LYS A 135 8.22 2.08 -16.30
CA LYS A 135 7.95 3.29 -15.52
C LYS A 135 7.42 3.01 -14.11
N THR A 136 7.07 1.77 -13.79
CA THR A 136 6.51 1.44 -12.49
C THR A 136 7.53 1.67 -11.39
N VAL A 137 7.12 2.41 -10.36
CA VAL A 137 7.91 2.62 -9.14
C VAL A 137 7.03 2.32 -7.94
N PHE A 138 7.39 1.27 -7.21
CA PHE A 138 6.71 0.84 -6.00
C PHE A 138 7.51 1.20 -4.75
N ALA A 139 6.82 1.56 -3.67
CA ALA A 139 7.39 1.67 -2.34
C ALA A 139 6.29 1.65 -1.26
N THR A 140 6.68 1.23 -0.06
CA THR A 140 5.92 1.39 1.19
C THR A 140 6.71 2.29 2.16
N PRO A 141 6.69 3.62 1.97
CA PRO A 141 7.55 4.57 2.69
C PRO A 141 6.98 5.02 4.05
N GLU A 142 5.91 4.40 4.55
CA GLU A 142 5.09 4.88 5.68
C GLU A 142 5.90 5.08 6.97
N ALA A 143 6.84 4.19 7.27
CA ALA A 143 7.70 4.30 8.46
C ALA A 143 8.50 5.62 8.49
N SER A 144 8.90 6.12 7.31
CA SER A 144 9.68 7.35 7.19
C SER A 144 8.89 8.63 7.52
N ILE A 145 7.56 8.55 7.56
CA ILE A 145 6.67 9.66 7.90
C ILE A 145 6.01 9.51 9.27
N GLY A 146 6.49 8.59 10.12
CA GLY A 146 5.89 8.35 11.44
C GLY A 146 4.61 7.53 11.42
N PHE A 147 4.40 6.76 10.34
CA PHE A 147 3.27 5.86 10.19
C PHE A 147 3.74 4.39 10.19
N HIS A 148 2.81 3.46 9.96
CA HIS A 148 3.13 2.04 9.81
C HIS A 148 2.82 1.56 8.40
N VAL A 149 3.42 0.44 7.99
CA VAL A 149 3.01 -0.23 6.76
C VAL A 149 1.56 -0.72 6.90
N ASP A 150 0.67 -0.27 6.02
CA ASP A 150 -0.78 -0.38 6.16
C ASP A 150 -1.46 -1.05 4.95
N CYS A 151 -2.79 -1.00 4.85
CA CYS A 151 -3.56 -1.48 3.70
C CYS A 151 -3.28 -2.95 3.28
N GLY A 152 -2.99 -3.82 4.25
CA GLY A 152 -2.69 -5.25 4.08
C GLY A 152 -1.22 -5.55 3.85
N PHE A 153 -0.34 -4.54 3.81
CA PHE A 153 1.08 -4.76 3.55
C PHE A 153 1.84 -5.42 4.70
N SER A 154 1.35 -5.38 5.94
CA SER A 154 1.96 -6.19 7.00
C SER A 154 1.80 -7.69 6.73
N TYR A 155 0.74 -8.10 6.03
CA TYR A 155 0.54 -9.47 5.55
C TYR A 155 1.32 -9.74 4.25
N MET A 156 1.17 -8.90 3.22
CA MET A 156 1.79 -9.16 1.91
C MET A 156 3.33 -9.16 1.99
N LEU A 157 3.93 -8.20 2.69
CA LEU A 157 5.39 -8.11 2.81
C LEU A 157 5.96 -9.22 3.68
N SER A 158 5.25 -9.64 4.72
CA SER A 158 5.72 -10.70 5.63
C SER A 158 5.84 -12.07 4.94
N HIS A 159 5.14 -12.26 3.83
CA HIS A 159 5.17 -13.49 3.03
C HIS A 159 6.20 -13.44 1.89
N LEU A 160 6.95 -12.34 1.74
CA LEU A 160 8.07 -12.29 0.81
C LEU A 160 9.23 -13.19 1.26
N PRO A 161 10.05 -13.71 0.32
CA PRO A 161 11.15 -14.60 0.65
C PRO A 161 12.19 -13.97 1.59
N GLY A 162 12.58 -14.69 2.63
CA GLY A 162 13.58 -14.24 3.60
C GLY A 162 13.11 -13.00 4.38
N HIS A 163 13.95 -11.97 4.45
CA HIS A 163 13.66 -10.71 5.15
C HIS A 163 13.50 -9.51 4.20
N LEU A 164 13.16 -9.77 2.93
CA LEU A 164 12.89 -8.70 1.96
C LEU A 164 11.71 -7.81 2.41
N GLY A 165 10.69 -8.39 3.04
CA GLY A 165 9.53 -7.63 3.53
C GLY A 165 9.89 -6.59 4.59
N GLU A 166 10.66 -6.99 5.60
CA GLU A 166 11.17 -6.08 6.63
C GLU A 166 12.07 -4.99 6.02
N TYR A 167 12.92 -5.34 5.05
CA TYR A 167 13.74 -4.37 4.33
C TYR A 167 12.89 -3.31 3.63
N LEU A 168 11.92 -3.73 2.80
CA LEU A 168 11.09 -2.81 2.03
C LEU A 168 10.32 -1.86 2.94
N ALA A 169 9.69 -2.37 3.99
CA ALA A 169 8.84 -1.56 4.84
C ALA A 169 9.59 -0.64 5.80
N LEU A 170 10.75 -1.04 6.33
CA LEU A 170 11.53 -0.18 7.21
C LEU A 170 12.26 0.91 6.45
N THR A 171 12.76 0.59 5.25
CA THR A 171 13.59 1.53 4.48
C THR A 171 12.80 2.38 3.50
N GLY A 172 11.57 1.97 3.15
CA GLY A 172 10.82 2.57 2.05
C GLY A 172 11.52 2.42 0.70
N ALA A 173 12.38 1.39 0.55
CA ALA A 173 13.13 1.16 -0.67
C ALA A 173 12.20 1.01 -1.87
N ARG A 174 12.64 1.57 -3.00
CA ARG A 174 11.88 1.55 -4.23
C ARG A 174 12.18 0.28 -5.02
N LEU A 175 11.14 -0.34 -5.54
CA LEU A 175 11.26 -1.39 -6.56
C LEU A 175 10.77 -0.88 -7.90
N ASN A 176 11.50 -1.18 -8.96
CA ASN A 176 11.03 -0.96 -10.33
C ASN A 176 10.11 -2.11 -10.80
N GLY A 177 9.50 -1.96 -11.98
CA GLY A 177 8.58 -2.98 -12.52
C GLY A 177 9.18 -4.39 -12.64
N LYS A 178 10.44 -4.51 -13.05
CA LYS A 178 11.13 -5.81 -13.15
C LYS A 178 11.29 -6.46 -11.78
N GLU A 179 11.75 -5.67 -10.81
CA GLU A 179 11.95 -6.13 -9.44
C GLU A 179 10.63 -6.55 -8.79
N LEU A 180 9.53 -5.85 -9.06
CA LEU A 180 8.21 -6.26 -8.56
C LEU A 180 7.78 -7.64 -9.04
N VAL A 181 8.01 -7.95 -10.33
CA VAL A 181 7.69 -9.28 -10.87
C VAL A 181 8.54 -10.35 -10.22
N VAL A 182 9.85 -10.13 -10.09
CA VAL A 182 10.76 -11.12 -9.47
C VAL A 182 10.52 -11.28 -7.97
N ALA A 183 10.15 -10.20 -7.27
CA ALA A 183 9.78 -10.25 -5.86
C ALA A 183 8.41 -10.93 -5.62
N GLY A 184 7.60 -11.15 -6.66
CA GLY A 184 6.25 -11.71 -6.53
C GLY A 184 5.19 -10.69 -6.09
N LEU A 185 5.48 -9.39 -6.20
CA LEU A 185 4.55 -8.29 -5.90
C LEU A 185 3.79 -7.81 -7.15
N ALA A 186 4.22 -8.21 -8.34
CA ALA A 186 3.50 -8.05 -9.59
C ALA A 186 3.58 -9.36 -10.40
N THR A 187 2.70 -9.51 -11.38
CA THR A 187 2.59 -10.78 -12.13
C THR A 187 3.29 -10.73 -13.49
N HIS A 188 3.19 -9.61 -14.20
CA HIS A 188 3.64 -9.49 -15.59
C HIS A 188 4.33 -8.16 -15.83
N PHE A 189 5.33 -8.16 -16.70
CA PHE A 189 6.00 -6.96 -17.18
C PHE A 189 5.66 -6.72 -18.65
N VAL A 190 5.05 -5.59 -18.95
CA VAL A 190 4.66 -5.18 -20.31
C VAL A 190 5.25 -3.80 -20.58
N PRO A 191 5.96 -3.59 -21.71
CA PRO A 191 6.45 -2.27 -22.09
C PRO A 191 5.32 -1.25 -22.17
N LEU A 192 5.56 -0.03 -21.65
CA LEU A 192 4.51 1.00 -21.55
C LEU A 192 3.82 1.28 -22.89
N GLU A 193 4.55 1.27 -23.99
CA GLU A 193 4.03 1.53 -25.34
C GLU A 193 3.00 0.48 -25.81
N LYS A 194 3.06 -0.73 -25.26
CA LYS A 194 2.12 -1.83 -25.58
C LYS A 194 0.87 -1.83 -24.69
N LEU A 195 0.89 -1.11 -23.58
CA LEU A 195 -0.20 -1.11 -22.59
C LEU A 195 -1.56 -0.71 -23.20
N PRO A 196 -1.67 0.30 -24.10
CA PRO A 196 -2.95 0.63 -24.75
C PRO A 196 -3.49 -0.47 -25.67
N GLU A 197 -2.61 -1.25 -26.29
CA GLU A 197 -3.02 -2.37 -27.15
C GLU A 197 -3.47 -3.57 -26.31
N LEU A 198 -2.75 -3.86 -25.23
CA LEU A 198 -3.16 -4.85 -24.23
C LEU A 198 -4.53 -4.52 -23.64
N GLU A 199 -4.77 -3.26 -23.26
CA GLU A 199 -6.07 -2.84 -22.71
C GLU A 199 -7.21 -3.12 -23.71
N LYS A 200 -7.03 -2.75 -24.99
CA LYS A 200 -8.02 -3.05 -26.04
C LYS A 200 -8.25 -4.55 -26.21
N ARG A 201 -7.20 -5.34 -26.16
CA ARG A 201 -7.29 -6.80 -26.27
C ARG A 201 -8.05 -7.40 -25.09
N LEU A 202 -7.79 -6.95 -23.87
CA LEU A 202 -8.53 -7.35 -22.67
C LEU A 202 -10.01 -6.96 -22.77
N ILE A 203 -10.32 -5.76 -23.26
CA ILE A 203 -11.71 -5.31 -23.49
C ILE A 203 -12.44 -6.21 -24.49
N SER A 204 -11.74 -6.74 -25.50
CA SER A 204 -12.32 -7.62 -26.51
C SER A 204 -12.56 -9.06 -26.04
N LEU A 205 -12.16 -9.41 -24.81
CA LEU A 205 -12.41 -10.74 -24.26
C LEU A 205 -13.89 -10.90 -23.89
N ASN A 206 -14.49 -11.98 -24.40
CA ASN A 206 -15.89 -12.30 -24.13
C ASN A 206 -16.13 -13.08 -22.83
N VAL A 207 -15.05 -13.54 -22.18
CA VAL A 207 -15.12 -14.34 -20.95
C VAL A 207 -14.07 -13.88 -19.97
N GLY A 208 -14.40 -13.86 -18.68
CA GLY A 208 -13.47 -13.54 -17.58
C GLY A 208 -12.63 -14.71 -17.11
N ASP A 209 -12.49 -15.75 -17.93
CA ASP A 209 -11.66 -16.92 -17.61
C ASP A 209 -10.21 -16.48 -17.35
N GLU A 210 -9.68 -16.88 -16.19
CA GLU A 210 -8.35 -16.46 -15.74
C GLU A 210 -7.25 -16.90 -16.71
N ASN A 211 -7.38 -18.07 -17.35
CA ASN A 211 -6.38 -18.55 -18.30
C ASN A 211 -6.40 -17.74 -19.60
N ALA A 212 -7.58 -17.36 -20.10
CA ALA A 212 -7.73 -16.50 -21.27
C ALA A 212 -7.16 -15.09 -21.01
N VAL A 213 -7.43 -14.51 -19.83
CA VAL A 213 -6.87 -13.21 -19.42
C VAL A 213 -5.35 -13.31 -19.28
N LYS A 214 -4.84 -14.36 -18.63
CA LYS A 214 -3.40 -14.59 -18.50
C LYS A 214 -2.72 -14.71 -19.88
N ALA A 215 -3.22 -15.58 -20.75
CA ALA A 215 -2.67 -15.78 -22.09
C ALA A 215 -2.64 -14.47 -22.88
N THR A 216 -3.70 -13.67 -22.78
CA THR A 216 -3.77 -12.33 -23.37
C THR A 216 -2.68 -11.40 -22.85
N ILE A 217 -2.42 -11.37 -21.54
CA ILE A 217 -1.34 -10.55 -20.98
C ILE A 217 0.04 -11.06 -21.43
N GLU A 218 0.21 -12.38 -21.50
CA GLU A 218 1.46 -13.03 -21.93
C GLU A 218 1.81 -12.73 -23.40
N GLU A 219 0.83 -12.50 -24.29
CA GLU A 219 1.05 -12.04 -25.67
C GLU A 219 1.87 -10.74 -25.75
N PHE A 220 1.75 -9.87 -24.73
CA PHE A 220 2.42 -8.56 -24.67
C PHE A 220 3.60 -8.54 -23.70
N SER A 221 3.73 -9.55 -22.86
CA SER A 221 4.69 -9.60 -21.77
C SER A 221 6.11 -9.86 -22.26
N LEU A 222 7.09 -9.30 -21.55
CA LEU A 222 8.49 -9.64 -21.73
C LEU A 222 8.99 -10.47 -20.55
N HIS A 223 9.94 -11.36 -20.84
CA HIS A 223 10.70 -12.01 -19.79
C HIS A 223 11.56 -10.99 -19.03
N VAL A 224 11.52 -11.05 -17.71
CA VAL A 224 12.21 -10.11 -16.84
C VAL A 224 13.63 -10.59 -16.55
N GLN A 225 14.61 -9.71 -16.77
CA GLN A 225 15.99 -9.87 -16.31
C GLN A 225 16.36 -8.72 -15.39
N LEU A 226 16.83 -9.04 -14.18
CA LEU A 226 17.23 -8.04 -13.19
C LEU A 226 18.49 -7.29 -13.63
N ASP A 227 18.46 -5.98 -13.45
CA ASP A 227 19.61 -5.11 -13.69
C ASP A 227 20.73 -5.42 -12.67
N GLU A 228 21.99 -5.09 -12.98
CA GLU A 228 23.16 -5.42 -12.13
C GLU A 228 23.14 -4.78 -10.75
N ASP A 229 22.58 -3.58 -10.66
CA ASP A 229 22.42 -2.82 -9.43
C ASP A 229 21.12 -3.12 -8.68
N SER A 230 20.32 -4.08 -9.15
CA SER A 230 19.05 -4.44 -8.51
C SER A 230 19.22 -4.84 -7.05
N ILE A 231 18.32 -4.34 -6.21
CA ILE A 231 18.33 -4.64 -4.78
C ILE A 231 18.08 -6.13 -4.49
N LEU A 232 17.36 -6.81 -5.38
CA LEU A 232 17.09 -8.24 -5.25
C LEU A 232 18.36 -9.10 -5.44
N LYS A 233 19.38 -8.58 -6.12
CA LYS A 233 20.71 -9.23 -6.17
C LYS A 233 21.49 -9.08 -4.85
N LYS A 234 21.05 -8.24 -3.92
CA LYS A 234 21.64 -8.03 -2.58
C LYS A 234 20.92 -8.84 -1.48
N LYS A 235 20.05 -9.79 -1.86
CA LYS A 235 19.18 -10.53 -0.95
C LYS A 235 19.91 -11.18 0.22
N GLN A 236 21.09 -11.78 0.00
CA GLN A 236 21.83 -12.44 1.08
C GLN A 236 22.18 -11.47 2.23
N ILE A 237 22.68 -10.29 1.89
CA ILE A 237 23.01 -9.23 2.86
C ILE A 237 21.74 -8.73 3.56
N ILE A 238 20.67 -8.54 2.78
CA ILE A 238 19.37 -8.12 3.32
C ILE A 238 18.86 -9.14 4.34
N ASP A 239 18.86 -10.43 3.98
CA ASP A 239 18.41 -11.50 4.87
C ASP A 239 19.23 -11.54 6.15
N GLU A 240 20.56 -11.48 6.05
CA GLU A 240 21.44 -11.49 7.21
C GLU A 240 21.17 -10.32 8.16
N CYS A 241 21.05 -9.10 7.62
CA CYS A 241 20.94 -7.90 8.43
C CYS A 241 19.51 -7.66 8.95
N PHE A 242 18.47 -7.98 8.18
CA PHE A 242 17.08 -7.76 8.59
C PHE A 242 16.49 -8.94 9.38
N SER A 243 17.25 -10.02 9.56
CA SER A 243 16.92 -11.10 10.49
C SER A 243 17.04 -10.72 11.97
N LYS A 244 17.78 -9.65 12.31
CA LYS A 244 18.05 -9.26 13.71
C LYS A 244 16.80 -8.85 14.47
N ASP A 245 16.72 -9.12 15.76
CA ASP A 245 15.47 -9.00 16.52
C ASP A 245 14.94 -7.56 16.65
N THR A 246 15.80 -6.54 16.67
CA THR A 246 15.39 -5.16 16.89
C THR A 246 15.82 -4.24 15.75
N VAL A 247 15.14 -3.10 15.58
CA VAL A 247 15.54 -2.07 14.61
C VAL A 247 16.98 -1.59 14.87
N ALA A 248 17.36 -1.46 16.15
CA ALA A 248 18.71 -1.04 16.53
C ALA A 248 19.77 -2.07 16.06
N ASP A 249 19.50 -3.37 16.26
CA ASP A 249 20.40 -4.42 15.80
C ASP A 249 20.46 -4.53 14.27
N ILE A 250 19.34 -4.29 13.57
CA ILE A 250 19.30 -4.21 12.11
C ILE A 250 20.22 -3.08 11.63
N ILE A 251 20.08 -1.87 12.20
CA ILE A 251 20.90 -0.71 11.86
C ILE A 251 22.39 -1.01 12.10
N LYS A 252 22.72 -1.58 13.27
CA LYS A 252 24.10 -1.95 13.61
C LYS A 252 24.67 -3.00 12.66
N SER A 253 23.87 -4.00 12.27
CA SER A 253 24.28 -5.01 11.30
C SER A 253 24.56 -4.39 9.93
N PHE A 254 23.71 -3.46 9.49
CA PHE A 254 23.90 -2.72 8.24
C PHE A 254 25.12 -1.79 8.27
N GLU A 255 25.41 -1.14 9.40
CA GLU A 255 26.62 -0.32 9.58
C GLU A 255 27.91 -1.14 9.39
N VAL A 256 27.95 -2.34 9.97
CA VAL A 256 29.08 -3.26 9.80
C VAL A 256 29.22 -3.64 8.33
N GLU A 257 28.12 -3.97 7.66
CA GLU A 257 28.15 -4.38 6.26
C GLU A 257 28.52 -3.25 5.30
N ALA A 258 28.11 -2.01 5.61
CA ALA A 258 28.45 -0.81 4.84
C ALA A 258 29.96 -0.48 4.87
N SER A 259 30.70 -1.02 5.84
CA SER A 259 32.16 -0.84 5.94
C SER A 259 32.96 -1.79 5.03
N LYS A 260 32.31 -2.79 4.43
CA LYS A 260 32.94 -3.75 3.52
C LYS A 260 32.95 -3.21 2.09
N GLU A 261 34.01 -3.52 1.35
CA GLU A 261 34.17 -3.14 -0.06
C GLU A 261 33.04 -3.74 -0.93
N GLY A 262 32.44 -2.96 -1.83
CA GLY A 262 31.36 -3.41 -2.72
C GLY A 262 29.94 -3.24 -2.16
N ASN A 263 29.80 -2.69 -0.95
CA ASN A 263 28.53 -2.44 -0.26
C ASN A 263 28.15 -0.96 -0.13
N GLU A 264 28.65 -0.12 -1.03
CA GLU A 264 28.43 1.33 -1.01
C GLU A 264 26.95 1.71 -1.14
N TRP A 265 26.12 0.81 -1.69
CA TRP A 265 24.67 0.96 -1.79
C TRP A 265 23.97 1.05 -0.42
N ILE A 266 24.58 0.53 0.65
CA ILE A 266 23.99 0.52 2.00
C ILE A 266 23.99 1.92 2.62
N GLY A 267 25.02 2.74 2.36
CA GLY A 267 25.17 4.05 2.98
C GLY A 267 23.94 4.96 2.81
N PRO A 268 23.43 5.16 1.58
CA PRO A 268 22.19 5.90 1.35
C PRO A 268 20.97 5.32 2.06
N VAL A 269 20.82 3.99 2.10
CA VAL A 269 19.69 3.32 2.76
C VAL A 269 19.75 3.53 4.27
N LEU A 270 20.92 3.34 4.87
CA LEU A 270 21.17 3.56 6.30
C LEU A 270 20.87 5.00 6.70
N LYS A 271 21.26 5.98 5.87
CA LYS A 271 20.95 7.39 6.10
C LYS A 271 19.43 7.64 6.12
N GLY A 272 18.68 7.01 5.21
CA GLY A 272 17.23 7.08 5.18
C GLY A 272 16.60 6.45 6.44
N LEU A 273 17.08 5.27 6.82
CA LEU A 273 16.60 4.54 8.00
C LEU A 273 16.81 5.36 9.29
N LYS A 274 18.00 5.95 9.48
CA LYS A 274 18.32 6.81 10.63
C LYS A 274 17.54 8.14 10.67
N ARG A 275 17.02 8.60 9.53
CA ARG A 275 16.18 9.80 9.44
C ARG A 275 14.70 9.50 9.64
N SER A 276 14.29 8.24 9.60
CA SER A 276 12.88 7.84 9.76
C SER A 276 12.44 7.95 11.21
N SER A 277 11.12 7.96 11.46
CA SER A 277 10.57 8.02 12.82
C SER A 277 11.00 6.77 13.61
N PRO A 278 11.66 6.92 14.77
CA PRO A 278 12.02 5.79 15.61
C PRO A 278 10.80 4.95 16.04
N THR A 279 9.71 5.63 16.38
CA THR A 279 8.42 5.01 16.74
C THR A 279 7.83 4.24 15.56
N GLY A 280 7.76 4.87 14.37
CA GLY A 280 7.23 4.26 13.15
C GLY A 280 8.01 3.01 12.74
N LEU A 281 9.34 3.02 12.89
CA LEU A 281 10.19 1.87 12.61
C LEU A 281 9.90 0.69 13.56
N LYS A 282 9.79 0.94 14.88
CA LYS A 282 9.46 -0.13 15.85
C LYS A 282 8.08 -0.74 15.58
N ILE A 283 7.07 0.10 15.35
CA ILE A 283 5.70 -0.37 15.02
C ILE A 283 5.73 -1.20 13.73
N THR A 284 6.42 -0.72 12.69
CA THR A 284 6.48 -1.41 11.39
C THR A 284 7.16 -2.77 11.48
N LEU A 285 8.31 -2.86 12.18
CA LEU A 285 9.01 -4.13 12.35
C LEU A 285 8.14 -5.17 13.06
N ARG A 286 7.49 -4.77 14.15
CA ARG A 286 6.57 -5.66 14.89
C ARG A 286 5.39 -6.08 14.02
N SER A 287 4.73 -5.13 13.35
CA SER A 287 3.54 -5.38 12.53
C SER A 287 3.80 -6.45 11.46
N ILE A 288 4.91 -6.35 10.72
CA ILE A 288 5.25 -7.30 9.64
C ILE A 288 5.60 -8.68 10.21
N ARG A 289 6.32 -8.73 11.32
CA ARG A 289 6.71 -10.00 11.93
C ARG A 289 5.52 -10.77 12.48
N GLU A 290 4.57 -10.08 13.10
CA GLU A 290 3.29 -10.67 13.48
C GLU A 290 2.49 -11.13 12.26
N GLY A 291 2.55 -10.38 11.14
CA GLY A 291 1.90 -10.72 9.88
C GLY A 291 2.27 -12.09 9.30
N ARG A 292 3.49 -12.60 9.59
CA ARG A 292 3.94 -13.94 9.15
C ARG A 292 3.07 -15.09 9.68
N LYS A 293 2.33 -14.86 10.78
CA LYS A 293 1.52 -15.87 11.47
C LYS A 293 0.02 -15.54 11.45
N GLN A 294 -0.36 -14.45 10.77
CA GLN A 294 -1.72 -13.94 10.74
C GLN A 294 -2.36 -14.22 9.39
N THR A 295 -3.67 -14.45 9.41
CA THR A 295 -4.52 -14.35 8.22
C THR A 295 -4.57 -12.90 7.73
N LEU A 296 -5.09 -12.70 6.52
CA LEU A 296 -5.36 -11.37 5.98
C LEU A 296 -6.32 -10.58 6.88
N ALA A 297 -7.40 -11.20 7.35
CA ALA A 297 -8.41 -10.55 8.20
C ALA A 297 -7.81 -10.09 9.53
N GLU A 298 -7.03 -10.94 10.19
CA GLU A 298 -6.31 -10.59 11.43
C GLU A 298 -5.30 -9.46 11.20
N SER A 299 -4.58 -9.49 10.09
CA SER A 299 -3.59 -8.46 9.74
C SER A 299 -4.25 -7.10 9.48
N LEU A 300 -5.33 -7.05 8.71
CA LEU A 300 -6.08 -5.81 8.45
C LEU A 300 -6.74 -5.26 9.72
N ASN A 301 -7.23 -6.13 10.60
CA ASN A 301 -7.80 -5.71 11.88
C ASN A 301 -6.72 -5.09 12.79
N LYS A 302 -5.56 -5.75 12.93
CA LYS A 302 -4.39 -5.19 13.62
C LYS A 302 -3.97 -3.85 13.01
N GLU A 303 -3.83 -3.76 11.70
CA GLU A 303 -3.44 -2.52 11.03
C GLU A 303 -4.47 -1.39 11.22
N PHE A 304 -5.77 -1.70 11.23
CA PHE A 304 -6.81 -0.74 11.56
C PHE A 304 -6.61 -0.15 12.98
N ARG A 305 -6.31 -0.98 13.98
CA ARG A 305 -5.98 -0.52 15.35
C ARG A 305 -4.77 0.39 15.36
N LEU A 306 -3.69 -0.03 14.68
CA LEU A 306 -2.45 0.74 14.58
C LEU A 306 -2.71 2.11 13.95
N THR A 307 -3.39 2.16 12.80
CA THR A 307 -3.74 3.41 12.13
C THR A 307 -4.56 4.31 13.03
N MET A 308 -5.62 3.79 13.65
CA MET A 308 -6.48 4.61 14.50
C MET A 308 -5.73 5.15 15.72
N ASN A 309 -4.90 4.33 16.37
CA ASN A 309 -4.11 4.76 17.52
C ASN A 309 -3.01 5.76 17.14
N ILE A 310 -2.38 5.60 15.97
CA ILE A 310 -1.40 6.56 15.44
C ILE A 310 -2.06 7.90 15.11
N LEU A 311 -3.22 7.90 14.44
CA LEU A 311 -3.98 9.11 14.14
C LEU A 311 -4.57 9.78 15.40
N ARG A 312 -4.87 9.00 16.45
CA ARG A 312 -5.26 9.54 17.77
C ARG A 312 -4.07 10.06 18.58
N THR A 313 -2.86 9.93 18.06
CA THR A 313 -1.61 10.28 18.75
C THR A 313 -1.47 9.61 20.11
N THR A 314 -1.92 8.35 20.23
CA THR A 314 -1.96 7.62 21.51
C THR A 314 -0.60 7.60 22.19
N ILE A 315 0.49 7.54 21.42
CA ILE A 315 1.86 7.48 21.97
C ILE A 315 2.82 8.53 21.40
N SER A 316 2.53 9.08 20.22
CA SER A 316 3.38 10.08 19.53
C SER A 316 2.56 10.81 18.47
N ALA A 317 2.99 12.03 18.13
CA ALA A 317 2.45 12.83 17.02
C ALA A 317 3.29 12.74 15.73
N ASP A 318 4.24 11.80 15.66
CA ASP A 318 5.19 11.64 14.55
C ASP A 318 4.50 11.59 13.17
N VAL A 319 3.33 10.94 13.03
CA VAL A 319 2.60 10.92 11.76
C VAL A 319 2.30 12.33 11.22
N TYR A 320 1.91 13.25 12.10
CA TYR A 320 1.60 14.62 11.69
C TYR A 320 2.86 15.43 11.43
N GLU A 321 3.93 15.20 12.18
CA GLU A 321 5.22 15.83 11.92
C GLU A 321 5.84 15.36 10.60
N GLY A 322 5.78 14.06 10.31
CA GLY A 322 6.26 13.48 9.06
C GLY A 322 5.48 14.01 7.87
N ILE A 323 4.15 14.08 7.96
CA ILE A 323 3.32 14.67 6.90
C ILE A 323 3.63 16.18 6.75
N ARG A 324 3.80 16.92 7.86
CA ARG A 324 4.17 18.34 7.82
C ARG A 324 5.47 18.52 7.03
N ALA A 325 6.53 17.82 7.44
CA ALA A 325 7.85 17.92 6.85
C ALA A 325 7.89 17.52 5.36
N LEU A 326 7.15 16.47 4.98
CA LEU A 326 7.16 15.95 3.62
C LEU A 326 6.24 16.73 2.68
N THR A 327 5.02 17.07 3.11
CA THR A 327 3.93 17.50 2.20
C THR A 327 3.50 18.94 2.42
N ILE A 328 3.42 19.39 3.66
CA ILE A 328 2.86 20.72 4.02
C ILE A 328 3.93 21.80 3.87
N ASP A 329 5.00 21.68 4.64
CA ASP A 329 6.11 22.64 4.66
C ASP A 329 7.21 22.26 3.68
N LYS A 330 7.31 20.96 3.36
CA LYS A 330 8.26 20.39 2.38
C LYS A 330 9.74 20.68 2.73
N ASP A 331 10.04 20.82 4.01
CA ASP A 331 11.41 21.04 4.50
C ASP A 331 12.25 19.76 4.55
N ASN A 332 11.62 18.58 4.47
CA ASN A 332 12.25 17.27 4.63
C ASN A 332 13.06 17.12 5.94
N ALA A 333 12.66 17.85 6.98
CA ALA A 333 13.34 17.93 8.28
C ALA A 333 12.36 17.67 9.44
N PRO A 334 11.80 16.44 9.53
CA PRO A 334 10.90 16.09 10.61
C PRO A 334 11.63 16.07 11.97
N LYS A 335 10.92 16.50 13.01
CA LYS A 335 11.36 16.53 14.40
C LYS A 335 10.63 15.46 15.21
N TRP A 336 11.17 14.25 15.19
CA TRP A 336 10.55 13.11 15.86
C TRP A 336 10.54 13.24 17.38
N ASP A 337 9.47 12.71 17.99
CA ASP A 337 9.34 12.57 19.44
C ASP A 337 8.90 11.14 19.81
N PRO A 338 9.81 10.32 20.39
CA PRO A 338 11.19 10.64 20.74
C PRO A 338 12.15 10.69 19.52
N PRO A 339 13.27 11.42 19.61
CA PRO A 339 14.19 11.63 18.48
C PRO A 339 15.10 10.44 18.15
N ILE A 340 15.26 9.47 19.05
CA ILE A 340 16.16 8.31 18.88
C ILE A 340 15.49 7.00 19.32
N LEU A 341 15.93 5.88 18.74
CA LEU A 341 15.35 4.54 18.96
C LEU A 341 15.38 4.09 20.43
N ASP A 342 16.46 4.39 21.15
CA ASP A 342 16.66 3.97 22.54
C ASP A 342 15.66 4.63 23.51
N GLN A 343 15.04 5.73 23.09
CA GLN A 343 14.04 6.47 23.88
C GLN A 343 12.59 6.03 23.56
N VAL A 344 12.39 5.18 22.56
CA VAL A 344 11.07 4.63 22.26
C VAL A 344 10.76 3.53 23.27
N ASP A 345 9.83 3.81 24.16
CA ASP A 345 9.34 2.90 25.19
C ASP A 345 8.50 1.76 24.59
N ASP A 346 8.94 0.51 24.80
CA ASP A 346 8.26 -0.67 24.28
C ASP A 346 6.87 -0.87 24.93
N GLU A 347 6.68 -0.45 26.18
CA GLU A 347 5.36 -0.51 26.84
C GLU A 347 4.37 0.45 26.16
N LYS A 348 4.85 1.59 25.64
CA LYS A 348 4.02 2.47 24.80
C LYS A 348 3.70 1.82 23.47
N ILE A 349 4.65 1.13 22.84
CA ILE A 349 4.37 0.39 21.61
C ILE A 349 3.26 -0.63 21.84
N ASP A 350 3.22 -1.33 22.98
CA ASP A 350 2.13 -2.26 23.30
C ASP A 350 0.74 -1.59 23.28
N LEU A 351 0.62 -0.32 23.69
CA LEU A 351 -0.66 0.39 23.73
C LEU A 351 -1.31 0.52 22.35
N VAL A 352 -0.52 0.71 21.29
CA VAL A 352 -1.10 0.88 19.94
C VAL A 352 -1.53 -0.45 19.31
N PHE A 353 -1.01 -1.58 19.80
CA PHE A 353 -1.37 -2.94 19.37
C PHE A 353 -2.53 -3.55 20.18
N GLN A 354 -2.94 -2.94 21.30
CA GLN A 354 -4.04 -3.46 22.11
C GLN A 354 -5.33 -3.58 21.28
N PRO A 355 -6.10 -4.67 21.48
CA PRO A 355 -7.38 -4.83 20.82
C PRO A 355 -8.36 -3.73 21.23
N PHE A 356 -9.24 -3.34 20.32
CA PHE A 356 -10.40 -2.54 20.67
C PHE A 356 -11.52 -3.42 21.25
N ALA A 357 -12.56 -2.79 21.78
CA ALA A 357 -13.79 -3.51 22.08
C ALA A 357 -14.31 -4.18 20.80
N GLU A 358 -14.94 -5.36 20.94
CA GLU A 358 -15.28 -6.20 19.78
C GLU A 358 -16.13 -5.45 18.74
N ASP A 359 -17.05 -4.59 19.15
CA ASP A 359 -17.92 -3.79 18.28
C ASP A 359 -17.21 -2.62 17.59
N LEU A 360 -16.02 -2.25 18.07
CA LEU A 360 -15.13 -1.22 17.52
C LEU A 360 -14.05 -1.79 16.60
N GLU A 361 -13.92 -3.12 16.49
CA GLU A 361 -12.98 -3.74 15.57
C GLU A 361 -13.45 -3.64 14.11
N LEU A 362 -12.48 -3.71 13.19
CA LEU A 362 -12.78 -3.83 11.77
C LEU A 362 -13.60 -5.11 11.52
N LYS A 363 -14.76 -4.98 10.88
CA LYS A 363 -15.62 -6.11 10.53
C LYS A 363 -15.44 -6.48 9.06
N VAL A 364 -14.76 -7.58 8.80
CA VAL A 364 -14.58 -8.17 7.46
C VAL A 364 -15.13 -9.60 7.48
N PRO A 365 -16.38 -9.82 7.05
CA PRO A 365 -16.99 -11.15 7.05
C PRO A 365 -16.25 -12.11 6.12
N GLU A 366 -15.93 -13.30 6.62
CA GLU A 366 -15.27 -14.36 5.84
C GLU A 366 -16.27 -15.33 5.19
N GLN A 367 -17.56 -15.24 5.56
CA GLN A 367 -18.62 -16.06 5.00
C GLN A 367 -19.17 -15.46 3.71
N GLU A 368 -19.45 -16.32 2.72
CA GLU A 368 -19.80 -15.89 1.37
C GLU A 368 -21.14 -15.16 1.27
N ASP A 369 -22.15 -15.60 2.03
CA ASP A 369 -23.51 -15.04 1.98
C ASP A 369 -23.58 -13.60 2.51
N CYS A 370 -22.63 -13.22 3.37
CA CYS A 370 -22.53 -11.90 3.98
C CYS A 370 -21.23 -11.17 3.63
N ARG A 371 -20.58 -11.55 2.52
CA ARG A 371 -19.28 -11.01 2.09
C ARG A 371 -19.22 -9.48 2.15
N TRP A 372 -20.20 -8.80 1.55
CA TRP A 372 -20.24 -7.33 1.53
C TRP A 372 -20.84 -6.67 2.79
N ASP A 373 -21.07 -7.42 3.86
CA ASP A 373 -21.47 -6.87 5.16
C ASP A 373 -20.26 -6.26 5.88
N GLY A 374 -20.46 -5.83 7.14
CA GLY A 374 -19.40 -5.19 7.93
C GLY A 374 -19.03 -3.78 7.44
N LYS A 375 -19.85 -3.17 6.57
CA LYS A 375 -19.66 -1.80 6.10
C LYS A 375 -19.65 -0.80 7.25
N TYR A 376 -19.00 0.34 7.02
CA TYR A 376 -18.92 1.43 7.99
C TYR A 376 -20.29 1.85 8.50
N GLU A 377 -21.27 1.98 7.61
CA GLU A 377 -22.65 2.37 7.92
C GLU A 377 -23.34 1.46 8.95
N ASN A 378 -22.90 0.20 9.03
CA ASN A 378 -23.45 -0.81 9.94
C ASN A 378 -22.60 -1.01 11.20
N SER A 379 -21.47 -0.28 11.32
CA SER A 379 -20.55 -0.39 12.45
C SER A 379 -21.03 0.44 13.66
N ALA A 380 -20.41 0.22 14.82
CA ALA A 380 -20.66 1.05 16.01
C ALA A 380 -20.25 2.51 15.81
N TYR A 381 -19.41 2.80 14.83
CA TYR A 381 -18.90 4.15 14.56
C TYR A 381 -19.86 5.07 13.79
N ALA A 382 -20.89 4.49 13.15
CA ALA A 382 -21.89 5.24 12.39
C ALA A 382 -23.16 5.58 13.19
N LYS A 383 -23.21 5.17 14.47
CA LYS A 383 -24.38 5.30 15.35
C LYS A 383 -24.36 6.57 16.20
#